data_AF-A0A923VVA7-F1
#
_entry.id   AF-A0A923VVA7-F1
#
_cell.length_a   1.000
_cell.length_b   1.000
_cell.length_c   1.000
_cell.angle_alpha   90.00
_cell.angle_beta   90.00
_cell.angle_gamma   90.00
#
_symmetry.space_group_name_H-M   'P 1'
#
loop_
_entity.id
_entity.type
_entity.pdbx_description
1 polymer ?
#
loop_
_entity_poly.entity_id
_entity_poly.type
_entity_poly.pdbx_seq_one_letter_code
_entity_poly.pdbx_strand_id
1 'polypeptide(L)'
;MKNKFWFLLLLLFFGININAQVADSTFVEVDSVEIDTVPIFIPENGIQNPKAIAQFLEKLALLQKNHVGKINIVHIGDSHIQADLMTNKVRKNLQSQFGNAGRGLVFPHNLARTNGSWDIKFSSNGNWNNHKIVSVADGSPMGISGIGLWTNASDFSIEFNAKEADNFFNTIKIITPKNTSNFSFSLEKKIIASEKKVPKRIIHKIKNGEAISIIADKYNVSIAQIKKANGLKNNNIRAGKTLKIPTDEMQTKVAERSEFVPLKMLSDENTHYFKSE
;
A
#
# COMPACT_ATOMS: atom_id res chain seq x y z
N MET A 1 76.24 -16.20 47.42
CA MET A 1 76.11 -17.58 46.89
C MET A 1 74.64 -17.89 46.67
N LYS A 2 74.38 -18.67 45.61
CA LYS A 2 73.08 -19.03 45.03
C LYS A 2 72.14 -19.76 46.01
N ASN A 3 70.82 -19.58 45.83
CA ASN A 3 69.78 -20.62 45.77
C ASN A 3 68.43 -19.92 45.50
N LYS A 4 67.98 -19.79 44.24
CA LYS A 4 67.18 -20.78 43.47
C LYS A 4 66.04 -21.40 44.28
N PHE A 5 64.87 -20.76 44.25
CA PHE A 5 63.58 -21.43 44.37
C PHE A 5 62.82 -21.22 43.06
N TRP A 6 62.32 -22.32 42.52
CA TRP A 6 61.65 -22.44 41.23
C TRP A 6 60.17 -22.12 41.43
N PHE A 7 59.58 -21.27 40.59
CA PHE A 7 58.14 -21.26 40.39
C PHE A 7 57.82 -21.29 38.89
N LEU A 8 56.97 -22.24 38.56
CA LEU A 8 56.55 -22.71 37.26
C LEU A 8 55.71 -21.62 36.56
N LEU A 9 56.16 -21.12 35.41
CA LEU A 9 55.35 -20.24 34.54
C LEU A 9 54.49 -21.11 33.62
N LEU A 10 53.23 -21.33 33.99
CA LEU A 10 52.25 -22.02 33.17
C LEU A 10 51.67 -21.03 32.14
N LEU A 11 52.22 -21.02 30.93
CA LEU A 11 51.67 -20.29 29.78
C LEU A 11 50.45 -21.03 29.23
N LEU A 12 49.27 -20.68 29.75
CA LEU A 12 47.99 -21.02 29.13
C LEU A 12 47.70 -20.02 28.01
N PHE A 13 48.05 -20.38 26.78
CA PHE A 13 47.50 -19.73 25.59
C PHE A 13 46.03 -20.16 25.44
N PHE A 14 45.11 -19.38 26.00
CA PHE A 14 43.73 -19.39 25.51
C PHE A 14 43.71 -18.66 24.18
N GLY A 15 43.55 -19.41 23.09
CA GLY A 15 43.27 -18.85 21.77
C GLY A 15 41.95 -18.09 21.81
N ILE A 16 42.03 -16.76 21.87
CA ILE A 16 40.88 -15.91 21.59
C ILE A 16 40.68 -15.97 20.07
N ASN A 17 39.73 -16.78 19.63
CA ASN A 17 39.17 -16.60 18.29
C ASN A 17 38.39 -15.29 18.30
N ILE A 18 39.07 -14.20 17.95
CA ILE A 18 38.39 -12.99 17.51
C ILE A 18 37.84 -13.32 16.13
N ASN A 19 36.60 -13.84 16.08
CA ASN A 19 35.82 -13.74 14.86
C ASN A 19 35.52 -12.25 14.68
N ALA A 20 36.42 -11.56 13.97
CA ALA A 20 36.13 -10.25 13.42
C ALA A 20 34.81 -10.38 12.64
N GLN A 21 33.86 -9.51 12.96
CA GLN A 21 32.66 -9.34 12.17
C GLN A 21 33.08 -9.22 10.71
N VAL A 22 32.57 -10.11 9.88
CA VAL A 22 32.59 -9.89 8.43
C VAL A 22 31.79 -8.62 8.23
N ALA A 23 32.48 -7.51 8.01
CA ALA A 23 31.87 -6.32 7.46
C ALA A 23 31.27 -6.79 6.14
N ASP A 24 29.94 -6.80 6.07
CA ASP A 24 29.17 -7.17 4.90
C ASP A 24 29.47 -6.10 3.85
N SER A 25 30.59 -6.31 3.15
CA SER A 25 31.05 -5.43 2.11
C SER A 25 30.12 -5.68 0.95
N THR A 26 29.07 -4.86 0.87
CA THR A 26 28.30 -4.63 -0.34
C THR A 26 29.18 -3.86 -1.33
N PHE A 27 30.30 -4.48 -1.73
CA PHE A 27 30.85 -4.21 -3.04
C PHE A 27 29.84 -4.79 -4.02
N VAL A 28 28.90 -3.95 -4.42
CA VAL A 28 28.33 -4.06 -5.75
C VAL A 28 29.54 -3.94 -6.66
N GLU A 29 29.85 -5.00 -7.41
CA GLU A 29 30.71 -4.87 -8.58
C GLU A 29 30.06 -3.76 -9.41
N VAL A 30 30.60 -2.55 -9.32
CA VAL A 30 30.24 -1.49 -10.25
C VAL A 30 30.82 -2.01 -11.54
N ASP A 31 29.97 -2.68 -12.31
CA ASP A 31 30.22 -2.99 -13.71
C ASP A 31 30.81 -1.71 -14.25
N SER A 32 32.10 -1.75 -14.57
CA SER A 32 32.88 -0.56 -14.87
C SER A 32 32.08 0.22 -15.89
N VAL A 33 31.60 1.40 -15.51
CA VAL A 33 31.01 2.32 -16.47
C VAL A 33 32.18 2.73 -17.34
N GLU A 34 32.46 1.93 -18.36
CA GLU A 34 33.17 2.41 -19.53
C GLU A 34 32.35 3.62 -19.95
N ILE A 35 32.88 4.80 -19.65
CA ILE A 35 32.38 6.03 -20.23
C ILE A 35 32.65 5.83 -21.71
N ASP A 36 31.61 5.42 -22.43
CA ASP A 36 31.66 5.19 -23.86
C ASP A 36 31.96 6.54 -24.49
N THR A 37 33.25 6.83 -24.70
CA THR A 37 33.73 8.06 -25.35
C THR A 37 33.43 8.08 -26.84
N VAL A 38 32.51 7.21 -27.31
CA VAL A 38 32.00 7.22 -28.67
C VAL A 38 31.51 8.64 -28.97
N PRO A 39 32.04 9.29 -30.02
CA PRO A 39 31.56 10.59 -30.44
C PRO A 39 30.04 10.50 -30.60
N ILE A 40 29.32 11.33 -29.84
CA ILE A 40 27.85 11.38 -29.88
C ILE A 40 27.46 11.91 -31.25
N PHE A 41 27.26 11.01 -32.20
CA PHE A 41 26.56 11.31 -33.44
C PHE A 41 25.08 11.34 -33.07
N ILE A 42 24.50 12.54 -33.02
CA ILE A 42 23.04 12.72 -32.88
C ILE A 42 22.48 12.67 -34.30
N PRO A 43 21.99 11.51 -34.80
CA PRO A 43 21.25 11.52 -36.05
C PRO A 43 20.02 12.41 -35.87
N GLU A 44 19.77 13.31 -36.83
CA GLU A 44 18.59 14.19 -36.85
C GLU A 44 17.28 13.40 -36.64
N ASN A 45 17.25 12.15 -37.09
CA ASN A 45 16.24 11.14 -36.79
C ASN A 45 16.89 9.75 -36.71
N GLY A 46 17.15 9.22 -35.51
CA GLY A 46 17.67 7.87 -35.34
C GLY A 46 17.90 7.47 -33.88
N ILE A 47 17.97 6.16 -33.62
CA ILE A 47 18.30 5.63 -32.29
C ILE A 47 19.81 5.71 -32.10
N GLN A 48 20.25 6.48 -31.12
CA GLN A 48 21.65 6.44 -30.67
C GLN A 48 21.92 5.07 -30.03
N ASN A 49 22.98 4.39 -30.48
CA ASN A 49 23.33 3.01 -30.11
C ASN A 49 22.20 1.98 -30.37
N PRO A 50 21.92 1.64 -31.64
CA PRO A 50 20.84 0.69 -31.98
C PRO A 50 21.09 -0.72 -31.45
N LYS A 51 22.35 -1.10 -31.19
CA LYS A 51 22.69 -2.41 -30.60
C LYS A 51 22.10 -2.55 -29.19
N ALA A 52 22.10 -1.47 -28.40
CA ALA A 52 21.57 -1.48 -27.03
C ALA A 52 20.06 -1.76 -26.98
N ILE A 53 19.30 -1.35 -28.00
CA ILE A 53 17.84 -1.54 -28.04
C ILE A 53 17.41 -2.79 -28.82
N ALA A 54 18.32 -3.45 -29.54
CA ALA A 54 17.99 -4.56 -30.45
C ALA A 54 17.19 -5.67 -29.74
N GLN A 55 17.65 -6.12 -28.57
CA GLN A 55 16.96 -7.17 -27.81
C GLN A 55 15.54 -6.74 -27.37
N PHE A 56 15.35 -5.46 -27.03
CA PHE A 56 14.04 -4.93 -26.67
C PHE A 56 13.10 -4.93 -27.89
N LEU A 57 13.57 -4.49 -29.06
CA LEU A 57 12.80 -4.49 -30.30
C LEU A 57 12.44 -5.91 -30.76
N GLU A 58 13.37 -6.87 -30.65
CA GLU A 58 13.11 -8.29 -30.95
C GLU A 58 12.01 -8.86 -30.04
N LYS A 59 12.07 -8.58 -28.73
CA LYS A 59 11.02 -9.01 -27.79
C LYS A 59 9.68 -8.36 -28.11
N LEU A 60 9.65 -7.09 -28.52
CA LEU A 60 8.42 -6.43 -28.94
C LEU A 60 7.83 -7.07 -30.21
N ALA A 61 8.67 -7.39 -31.20
CA ALA A 61 8.25 -8.07 -32.42
C ALA A 61 7.67 -9.46 -32.11
N LEU A 62 8.28 -10.19 -31.17
CA LEU A 62 7.77 -11.48 -30.70
C LEU A 62 6.43 -11.35 -29.97
N LEU A 63 6.27 -10.35 -29.10
CA LEU A 63 4.99 -10.06 -28.43
C LEU A 63 3.89 -9.72 -29.44
N GLN A 64 4.21 -8.89 -30.44
CA GLN A 64 3.24 -8.51 -31.46
C GLN A 64 2.79 -9.69 -32.32
N LYS A 65 3.72 -10.59 -32.66
CA LYS A 65 3.43 -11.74 -33.54
C LYS A 65 2.75 -12.89 -32.80
N ASN A 66 3.20 -13.20 -31.59
CA ASN A 66 2.84 -14.42 -30.89
C ASN A 66 1.98 -14.19 -29.65
N HIS A 67 1.83 -12.94 -29.19
CA HIS A 67 1.19 -12.59 -27.92
C HIS A 67 1.74 -13.36 -26.71
N VAL A 68 3.01 -13.76 -26.78
CA VAL A 68 3.68 -14.59 -25.77
C VAL A 68 4.82 -13.82 -25.13
N GLY A 69 4.87 -13.85 -23.80
CA GLY A 69 5.92 -13.26 -22.99
C GLY A 69 5.49 -12.01 -22.26
N LYS A 70 6.46 -11.34 -21.64
CA LYS A 70 6.26 -10.08 -20.92
C LYS A 70 7.51 -9.22 -21.06
N ILE A 71 7.33 -7.94 -21.33
CA ILE A 71 8.39 -6.93 -21.26
C ILE A 71 8.07 -6.00 -20.10
N ASN A 72 9.03 -5.82 -19.19
CA ASN A 72 8.95 -4.82 -18.14
C ASN A 72 9.72 -3.58 -18.60
N ILE A 73 9.08 -2.42 -18.55
CA ILE A 73 9.70 -1.12 -18.87
C ILE A 73 9.73 -0.30 -17.59
N VAL A 74 10.89 0.24 -17.25
CA VAL A 74 11.09 1.06 -16.06
C VAL A 74 11.45 2.47 -16.50
N HIS A 75 10.68 3.45 -16.04
CA HIS A 75 11.03 4.86 -16.15
C HIS A 75 11.60 5.32 -14.81
N ILE A 76 12.80 5.89 -14.83
CA ILE A 76 13.47 6.46 -13.65
C ILE A 76 13.58 7.95 -13.88
N GLY A 77 13.16 8.76 -12.90
CA GLY A 77 13.21 10.22 -13.04
C GLY A 77 12.58 10.93 -11.86
N ASP A 78 12.26 12.20 -12.09
CA ASP A 78 11.76 13.12 -11.07
C ASP A 78 10.22 13.10 -10.93
N SER A 79 9.66 14.20 -10.41
CA SER A 79 8.23 14.38 -10.23
C SER A 79 7.39 14.18 -11.50
N HIS A 80 7.91 14.39 -12.71
CA HIS A 80 7.16 14.18 -13.96
C HIS A 80 6.91 12.70 -14.23
N ILE A 81 7.88 11.83 -13.88
CA ILE A 81 7.73 10.38 -13.94
C ILE A 81 6.83 9.92 -12.79
N GLN A 82 7.04 10.42 -11.58
CA GLN A 82 6.25 10.07 -10.39
C GLN A 82 4.76 10.43 -10.53
N ALA A 83 4.43 11.52 -11.23
CA ALA A 83 3.05 11.96 -11.47
C ALA A 83 2.27 11.03 -12.40
N ASP A 84 2.95 10.15 -13.13
CA ASP A 84 2.38 9.17 -14.05
C ASP A 84 1.47 9.78 -15.13
N LEU A 85 1.76 10.98 -15.62
CA LEU A 85 1.01 11.59 -16.72
C LEU A 85 1.53 11.09 -18.08
N MET A 86 2.81 11.35 -18.37
CA MET A 86 3.47 10.90 -19.61
C MET A 86 3.60 9.38 -19.62
N THR A 87 4.08 8.79 -18.53
CA THR A 87 4.35 7.35 -18.44
C THR A 87 3.08 6.52 -18.52
N ASN A 88 1.94 7.02 -18.03
CA ASN A 88 0.65 6.40 -18.23
C ASN A 88 0.23 6.41 -19.70
N LYS A 89 0.46 7.51 -20.43
CA LYS A 89 0.17 7.57 -21.86
C LYS A 89 1.03 6.57 -22.63
N VAL A 90 2.33 6.50 -22.33
CA VAL A 90 3.25 5.52 -22.91
C VAL A 90 2.79 4.09 -22.59
N ARG A 91 2.48 3.79 -21.33
CA ARG A 91 1.95 2.49 -20.89
C ARG A 91 0.69 2.10 -21.66
N LYS A 92 -0.32 2.97 -21.72
CA LYS A 92 -1.58 2.70 -22.42
C LYS A 92 -1.37 2.46 -23.92
N ASN A 93 -0.52 3.26 -24.57
CA ASN A 93 -0.20 3.07 -25.99
C ASN A 93 0.47 1.72 -26.25
N LEU A 94 1.49 1.37 -25.44
CA LEU A 94 2.19 0.09 -25.59
C LEU A 94 1.29 -1.10 -25.27
N GLN A 95 0.49 -1.02 -24.20
CA GLN A 95 -0.44 -2.08 -23.84
C GLN A 95 -1.52 -2.28 -24.90
N SER A 96 -2.02 -1.19 -25.51
CA SER A 96 -2.99 -1.27 -26.61
C SER A 96 -2.42 -1.95 -27.85
N GLN A 97 -1.11 -1.90 -28.07
CA GLN A 97 -0.46 -2.45 -29.25
C GLN A 97 0.12 -3.86 -29.02
N PHE A 98 0.68 -4.12 -27.85
CA PHE A 98 1.45 -5.33 -27.55
C PHE A 98 0.83 -6.22 -26.45
N GLY A 99 -0.33 -5.82 -25.91
CA GLY A 99 -1.03 -6.54 -24.86
C GLY A 99 -0.82 -5.95 -23.46
N ASN A 100 -1.78 -6.17 -22.57
CA ASN A 100 -1.77 -5.64 -21.21
C ASN A 100 -1.25 -6.67 -20.21
N ALA A 101 -0.01 -6.50 -19.73
CA ALA A 101 0.60 -7.34 -18.69
C ALA A 101 0.42 -6.80 -17.26
N GLY A 102 -0.47 -5.83 -17.07
CA GLY A 102 -0.77 -5.20 -15.79
C GLY A 102 -0.02 -3.89 -15.54
N ARG A 103 -0.20 -3.35 -14.33
CA ARG A 103 0.22 -1.99 -13.94
C ARG A 103 1.74 -1.81 -13.80
N GLY A 104 2.44 -2.86 -13.38
CA GLY A 104 3.84 -2.76 -12.96
C GLY A 104 3.98 -2.29 -11.50
N LEU A 105 5.11 -1.64 -11.19
CA LEU A 105 5.43 -1.17 -9.85
C LEU A 105 4.52 0.00 -9.44
N VAL A 106 3.97 -0.08 -8.23
CA VAL A 106 3.17 0.98 -7.60
C VAL A 106 3.68 1.22 -6.19
N PHE A 107 3.57 2.45 -5.71
CA PHE A 107 4.05 2.84 -4.38
C PHE A 107 3.00 3.71 -3.66
N PRO A 108 2.85 3.61 -2.31
CA PRO A 108 1.89 4.39 -1.52
C PRO A 108 2.26 5.87 -1.35
N HIS A 109 2.40 6.59 -2.46
CA HIS A 109 2.84 7.99 -2.52
C HIS A 109 2.08 8.91 -1.56
N ASN A 110 0.76 8.74 -1.46
CA ASN A 110 -0.04 9.58 -0.57
C ASN A 110 0.16 9.27 0.92
N LEU A 111 0.50 8.02 1.29
CA LEU A 111 0.93 7.67 2.65
C LEU A 111 2.33 8.24 2.93
N ALA A 112 3.17 8.31 1.91
CA ALA A 112 4.48 8.98 1.95
C ALA A 112 4.39 10.51 1.79
N ARG A 113 3.19 11.10 1.87
CA ARG A 113 2.96 12.56 1.80
C ARG A 113 3.57 13.21 0.55
N THR A 114 3.45 12.54 -0.59
CA THR A 114 3.93 13.03 -1.89
C THR A 114 2.89 12.77 -2.98
N ASN A 115 3.00 13.52 -4.08
CA ASN A 115 2.16 13.31 -5.25
C ASN A 115 2.49 11.96 -5.89
N GLY A 116 1.51 11.31 -6.51
CA GLY A 116 1.70 10.10 -7.29
C GLY A 116 0.64 10.03 -8.37
N SER A 117 0.49 8.88 -9.00
CA SER A 117 -0.53 8.70 -10.03
C SER A 117 -1.94 9.07 -9.55
N TRP A 118 -2.74 9.59 -10.46
CA TRP A 118 -4.11 10.07 -10.19
C TRP A 118 -5.12 8.94 -10.02
N ASP A 119 -4.87 7.80 -10.65
CA ASP A 119 -5.72 6.61 -10.70
C ASP A 119 -5.40 5.56 -9.63
N ILE A 120 -4.31 5.73 -8.87
CA ILE A 120 -3.95 4.83 -7.77
C ILE A 120 -3.94 5.60 -6.46
N LYS A 121 -4.68 5.08 -5.48
CA LYS A 121 -4.73 5.62 -4.13
C LYS A 121 -4.55 4.52 -3.11
N PHE A 122 -3.78 4.83 -2.08
CA PHE A 122 -3.65 4.00 -0.91
C PHE A 122 -4.36 4.68 0.26
N SER A 123 -4.92 3.93 1.19
CA SER A 123 -5.35 4.45 2.48
C SER A 123 -4.87 3.53 3.59
N SER A 124 -4.85 4.03 4.82
CA SER A 124 -4.40 3.24 5.98
C SER A 124 -5.16 3.66 7.23
N ASN A 125 -5.27 2.75 8.19
CA ASN A 125 -5.81 3.02 9.53
C ASN A 125 -4.82 3.72 10.47
N GLY A 126 -3.55 3.90 10.06
CA GLY A 126 -2.49 4.41 10.92
C GLY A 126 -1.59 5.44 10.25
N ASN A 127 -0.68 5.98 11.05
CA ASN A 127 0.34 6.92 10.59
C ASN A 127 1.54 6.16 10.02
N TRP A 128 2.13 6.75 8.99
CA TRP A 128 3.33 6.25 8.32
C TRP A 128 4.44 7.30 8.36
N ASN A 129 5.65 6.85 8.68
CA ASN A 129 6.89 7.60 8.53
C ASN A 129 7.43 7.41 7.12
N ASN A 130 8.12 8.41 6.60
CA ASN A 130 8.73 8.34 5.27
C ASN A 130 10.05 9.10 5.22
N HIS A 131 10.90 8.72 4.28
CA HIS A 131 12.15 9.40 3.96
C HIS A 131 12.41 9.29 2.46
N LYS A 132 12.77 10.40 1.79
CA LYS A 132 13.02 10.45 0.35
C LYS A 132 14.51 10.53 0.09
N ILE A 133 14.99 9.92 -0.99
CA ILE A 133 16.42 9.93 -1.37
C ILE A 133 16.98 11.34 -1.61
N VAL A 134 16.11 12.30 -1.92
CA VAL A 134 16.47 13.71 -2.11
C VAL A 134 16.59 14.50 -0.80
N SER A 135 16.19 13.90 0.34
CA SER A 135 16.34 14.50 1.66
C SER A 135 17.76 14.32 2.20
N VAL A 136 18.13 15.10 3.21
CA VAL A 136 19.40 14.91 3.93
C VAL A 136 19.43 13.52 4.54
N ALA A 137 20.45 12.73 4.23
CA ALA A 137 20.61 11.38 4.73
C ALA A 137 20.68 11.36 6.27
N ASP A 138 19.84 10.53 6.90
CA ASP A 138 19.69 10.43 8.35
C ASP A 138 19.73 8.97 8.85
N GLY A 139 20.10 8.03 7.99
CA GLY A 139 20.09 6.59 8.27
C GLY A 139 18.72 5.92 8.15
N SER A 140 17.68 6.65 7.73
CA SER A 140 16.36 6.09 7.44
C SER A 140 16.41 5.02 6.34
N PRO A 141 15.52 4.02 6.39
CA PRO A 141 15.45 3.00 5.35
C PRO A 141 15.10 3.62 3.99
N MET A 142 15.63 3.04 2.91
CA MET A 142 15.36 3.44 1.53
C MET A 142 14.64 2.33 0.77
N GLY A 143 13.58 2.69 0.05
CA GLY A 143 12.86 1.79 -0.85
C GLY A 143 13.28 1.94 -2.31
N ILE A 144 12.93 0.96 -3.15
CA ILE A 144 13.25 0.95 -4.59
C ILE A 144 12.59 2.09 -5.40
N SER A 145 11.58 2.75 -4.83
CA SER A 145 10.96 3.95 -5.41
C SER A 145 11.75 5.24 -5.12
N GLY A 146 12.88 5.14 -4.41
CA GLY A 146 13.59 6.31 -3.86
C GLY A 146 12.89 6.91 -2.64
N ILE A 147 11.93 6.20 -2.04
CA ILE A 147 11.21 6.60 -0.84
C ILE A 147 11.10 5.42 0.12
N GLY A 148 11.62 5.57 1.33
CA GLY A 148 11.32 4.69 2.46
C GLY A 148 9.94 5.01 3.05
N LEU A 149 9.18 3.98 3.42
CA LEU A 149 7.87 4.10 4.07
C LEU A 149 7.75 3.01 5.14
N TRP A 150 7.51 3.40 6.40
CA TRP A 150 7.44 2.45 7.51
C TRP A 150 6.48 2.89 8.62
N THR A 151 6.06 1.92 9.44
CA THR A 151 5.26 2.13 10.65
C THR A 151 5.69 1.15 11.74
N ASN A 152 5.52 1.54 12.99
CA ASN A 152 5.72 0.66 14.15
C ASN A 152 4.39 0.07 14.66
N ALA A 153 3.27 0.41 14.02
CA ALA A 153 1.97 -0.14 14.38
C ALA A 153 1.92 -1.64 14.00
N SER A 154 1.54 -2.49 14.96
CA SER A 154 1.41 -3.94 14.74
C SER A 154 0.11 -4.33 14.05
N ASP A 155 -0.88 -3.45 14.05
CA ASP A 155 -2.23 -3.65 13.52
C ASP A 155 -2.52 -2.77 12.29
N PHE A 156 -1.46 -2.41 11.56
CA PHE A 156 -1.61 -1.58 10.36
C PHE A 156 -2.46 -2.28 9.30
N SER A 157 -3.23 -1.49 8.56
CA SER A 157 -3.88 -1.90 7.33
C SER A 157 -3.52 -0.93 6.22
N ILE A 158 -3.35 -1.44 5.01
CA ILE A 158 -3.27 -0.63 3.79
C ILE A 158 -4.36 -1.11 2.85
N GLU A 159 -5.19 -0.19 2.39
CA GLU A 159 -6.16 -0.43 1.33
C GLU A 159 -5.62 0.17 0.04
N PHE A 160 -5.54 -0.64 -1.01
CA PHE A 160 -5.11 -0.25 -2.35
C PHE A 160 -6.35 -0.09 -3.24
N ASN A 161 -6.53 1.09 -3.82
CA ASN A 161 -7.61 1.41 -4.73
C ASN A 161 -7.06 1.85 -6.08
N ALA A 162 -7.44 1.14 -7.14
CA ALA A 162 -7.14 1.50 -8.52
C ALA A 162 -8.44 1.91 -9.23
N LYS A 163 -8.46 3.09 -9.84
CA LYS A 163 -9.57 3.63 -10.62
C LYS A 163 -9.40 3.19 -12.09
N GLU A 164 -10.37 2.43 -12.61
CA GLU A 164 -10.54 1.96 -14.02
C GLU A 164 -10.01 0.57 -14.44
N ALA A 165 -10.45 0.15 -15.64
CA ALA A 165 -10.36 -1.17 -16.30
C ALA A 165 -8.95 -1.73 -16.58
N ASP A 166 -7.90 -1.12 -16.01
CA ASP A 166 -6.57 -1.73 -15.91
C ASP A 166 -6.53 -2.87 -14.86
N ASN A 167 -7.68 -3.22 -14.30
CA ASN A 167 -7.98 -4.31 -13.34
C ASN A 167 -7.68 -5.73 -13.83
N PHE A 168 -6.97 -5.90 -14.95
CA PHE A 168 -6.53 -7.20 -15.44
C PHE A 168 -5.17 -7.60 -14.83
N PHE A 169 -5.10 -7.64 -13.51
CA PHE A 169 -4.01 -8.34 -12.83
C PHE A 169 -4.60 -9.36 -11.87
N ASN A 170 -4.00 -10.55 -11.86
CA ASN A 170 -4.34 -11.63 -10.94
C ASN A 170 -3.21 -11.89 -9.93
N THR A 171 -2.15 -11.08 -9.96
CA THR A 171 -0.98 -11.28 -9.11
C THR A 171 -0.53 -9.95 -8.51
N ILE A 172 -0.40 -9.90 -7.19
CA ILE A 172 0.27 -8.81 -6.47
C ILE A 172 1.57 -9.36 -5.89
N LYS A 173 2.67 -8.66 -6.15
CA LYS A 173 3.96 -8.89 -5.49
C LYS A 173 4.22 -7.74 -4.52
N ILE A 174 4.63 -8.07 -3.31
CA ILE A 174 4.99 -7.13 -2.25
C ILE A 174 6.48 -7.28 -1.98
N ILE A 175 7.19 -6.16 -2.08
CA ILE A 175 8.63 -6.06 -1.80
C ILE A 175 8.77 -5.44 -0.41
N THR A 176 9.46 -6.13 0.48
CA THR A 176 9.78 -5.66 1.83
C THR A 176 11.29 -5.72 2.07
N PRO A 177 11.81 -4.93 3.04
CA PRO A 177 13.21 -5.05 3.44
C PRO A 177 13.52 -6.48 3.83
N LYS A 178 14.55 -7.08 3.21
CA LYS A 178 14.96 -8.48 3.44
C LYS A 178 13.83 -9.51 3.19
N ASN A 179 12.85 -9.18 2.35
CA ASN A 179 11.74 -10.07 1.99
C ASN A 179 11.02 -10.68 3.22
N THR A 180 10.68 -9.85 4.21
CA THR A 180 9.95 -10.25 5.42
C THR A 180 8.46 -10.45 5.16
N SER A 181 7.85 -11.44 5.83
CA SER A 181 6.45 -11.89 5.65
C SER A 181 5.46 -11.37 6.72
N ASN A 182 5.69 -10.19 7.28
CA ASN A 182 4.90 -9.61 8.39
C ASN A 182 3.55 -8.99 7.97
N PHE A 183 2.90 -9.53 6.95
CA PHE A 183 1.64 -9.02 6.41
C PHE A 183 0.75 -10.13 5.86
N SER A 184 -0.50 -9.79 5.56
CA SER A 184 -1.45 -10.65 4.85
C SER A 184 -2.22 -9.80 3.84
N PHE A 185 -2.75 -10.43 2.79
CA PHE A 185 -3.44 -9.73 1.72
C PHE A 185 -4.82 -10.36 1.45
N SER A 186 -5.82 -9.53 1.16
CA SER A 186 -7.18 -9.95 0.79
C SER A 186 -7.70 -9.09 -0.37
N LEU A 187 -8.42 -9.67 -1.33
CA LEU A 187 -8.99 -8.94 -2.48
C LEU A 187 -10.12 -8.00 -2.09
N GLU A 188 -10.96 -8.43 -1.14
CA GLU A 188 -12.13 -7.66 -0.73
C GLU A 188 -12.44 -7.84 0.76
N LYS A 189 -13.08 -6.80 1.30
CA LYS A 189 -13.91 -6.87 2.49
C LYS A 189 -15.07 -7.82 2.17
N LYS A 190 -15.00 -9.10 2.54
CA LYS A 190 -16.15 -10.01 2.39
C LYS A 190 -17.33 -9.42 3.17
N ILE A 191 -18.35 -8.92 2.48
CA ILE A 191 -19.55 -8.41 3.11
C ILE A 191 -20.36 -9.63 3.56
N ILE A 192 -20.22 -9.99 4.82
CA ILE A 192 -21.13 -10.93 5.44
C ILE A 192 -22.39 -10.13 5.76
N ALA A 193 -23.47 -10.43 5.04
CA ALA A 193 -24.81 -10.07 5.44
C ALA A 193 -25.14 -10.84 6.72
N SER A 194 -25.09 -10.14 7.86
CA SER A 194 -25.59 -10.67 9.12
C SER A 194 -26.95 -10.04 9.40
N GLU A 195 -27.97 -10.88 9.53
CA GLU A 195 -29.28 -10.42 9.98
C GLU A 195 -29.21 -10.05 11.46
N LYS A 196 -29.37 -8.75 11.74
CA LYS A 196 -29.51 -8.26 13.12
C LYS A 196 -30.90 -7.70 13.32
N LYS A 197 -31.61 -8.22 14.34
CA LYS A 197 -32.82 -7.58 14.85
C LYS A 197 -32.44 -6.27 15.53
N VAL A 198 -32.95 -5.16 15.01
CA VAL A 198 -32.77 -3.83 15.60
C VAL A 198 -34.15 -3.22 15.89
N PRO A 199 -34.29 -2.37 16.93
CA PRO A 199 -35.54 -1.68 17.18
C PRO A 199 -35.93 -0.82 15.97
N LYS A 200 -37.15 -1.00 15.49
CA LYS A 200 -37.75 -0.13 14.46
C LYS A 200 -37.89 1.27 15.05
N ARG A 201 -37.79 2.27 14.18
CA ARG A 201 -37.92 3.67 14.56
C ARG A 201 -38.77 4.39 13.54
N ILE A 202 -39.72 5.18 14.00
CA ILE A 202 -40.50 6.07 13.14
C ILE A 202 -39.72 7.37 13.00
N ILE A 203 -39.57 7.88 11.77
CA ILE A 203 -38.97 9.19 11.52
C ILE A 203 -40.08 10.22 11.49
N HIS A 204 -40.12 11.09 12.50
CA HIS A 204 -41.10 12.16 12.60
C HIS A 204 -40.47 13.51 12.26
N LYS A 205 -41.03 14.25 11.30
CA LYS A 205 -40.60 15.63 10.98
C LYS A 205 -41.32 16.62 11.87
N ILE A 206 -40.56 17.35 12.69
CA ILE A 206 -41.07 18.33 13.67
C ILE A 206 -41.75 19.48 12.92
N LYS A 207 -43.01 19.74 13.25
CA LYS A 207 -43.80 20.86 12.71
C LYS A 207 -43.52 22.15 13.47
N ASN A 208 -43.89 23.29 12.87
CA ASN A 208 -43.73 24.58 13.53
C ASN A 208 -44.62 24.65 14.79
N GLY A 209 -44.06 25.12 15.90
CA GLY A 209 -44.75 25.18 17.20
C GLY A 209 -44.95 23.83 17.91
N GLU A 210 -44.43 22.72 17.38
CA GLU A 210 -44.60 21.40 17.99
C GLU A 210 -43.58 21.17 19.13
N ALA A 211 -44.07 20.72 20.29
CA ALA A 211 -43.25 20.43 21.46
C ALA A 211 -42.94 18.93 21.59
N ILE A 212 -41.80 18.60 22.21
CA ILE A 212 -41.38 17.20 22.39
C ILE A 212 -42.38 16.37 23.21
N SER A 213 -43.10 17.00 24.15
CA SER A 213 -44.18 16.36 24.92
C SER A 213 -45.33 15.93 24.02
N ILE A 214 -45.81 16.82 23.15
CA ILE A 214 -46.89 16.53 22.20
C ILE A 214 -46.51 15.38 21.27
N ILE A 215 -45.25 15.34 20.82
CA ILE A 215 -44.73 14.24 20.00
C ILE A 215 -44.66 12.94 20.81
N ALA A 216 -44.21 13.01 22.07
CA ALA A 216 -44.15 11.88 22.98
C ALA A 216 -45.53 11.24 23.17
N ASP A 217 -46.52 12.06 23.50
CA ASP A 217 -47.91 11.64 23.70
C ASP A 217 -48.51 11.05 22.41
N LYS A 218 -48.28 11.70 21.27
CA LYS A 218 -48.76 11.23 19.96
C LYS A 218 -48.31 9.82 19.61
N TYR A 219 -47.08 9.46 19.99
CA TYR A 219 -46.52 8.15 19.70
C TYR A 219 -46.56 7.20 20.91
N ASN A 220 -47.19 7.61 22.01
CA ASN A 220 -47.27 6.85 23.25
C ASN A 220 -45.88 6.39 23.75
N VAL A 221 -44.89 7.29 23.71
CA VAL A 221 -43.53 7.04 24.21
C VAL A 221 -43.15 8.12 25.21
N SER A 222 -42.22 7.83 26.11
CA SER A 222 -41.71 8.85 27.03
C SER A 222 -40.76 9.84 26.34
N ILE A 223 -40.72 11.07 26.86
CA ILE A 223 -39.74 12.09 26.45
C ILE A 223 -38.30 11.55 26.63
N ALA A 224 -38.05 10.79 27.70
CA ALA A 224 -36.74 10.18 27.96
C ALA A 224 -36.33 9.21 26.85
N GLN A 225 -37.25 8.39 26.35
CA GLN A 225 -37.01 7.46 25.23
C GLN A 225 -36.71 8.20 23.93
N ILE A 226 -37.47 9.25 23.60
CA ILE A 226 -37.19 10.10 22.42
C ILE A 226 -35.82 10.76 22.55
N LYS A 227 -35.49 11.31 23.71
CA LYS A 227 -34.19 11.95 23.96
C LYS A 227 -33.04 10.96 23.77
N LYS A 228 -33.14 9.77 24.36
CA LYS A 228 -32.14 8.69 24.23
C LYS A 228 -31.97 8.26 22.77
N ALA A 229 -33.07 8.10 22.02
CA ALA A 229 -33.02 7.69 20.61
C ALA A 229 -32.35 8.71 19.69
N ASN A 230 -32.31 9.99 20.08
CA ASN A 230 -31.82 11.11 19.29
C ASN A 230 -30.57 11.80 19.87
N GLY A 231 -30.05 11.33 21.01
CA GLY A 231 -28.88 11.94 21.67
C GLY A 231 -29.16 13.35 22.23
N LEU A 232 -30.42 13.66 22.56
CA LEU A 232 -30.81 14.99 23.06
C LEU A 232 -30.53 15.12 24.55
N LYS A 233 -29.82 16.19 24.94
CA LYS A 233 -29.55 16.50 26.35
C LYS A 233 -30.75 17.20 27.03
N ASN A 234 -31.48 18.02 26.29
CA ASN A 234 -32.63 18.79 26.76
C ASN A 234 -33.88 18.55 25.89
N ASN A 235 -34.94 19.30 26.17
CA ASN A 235 -36.23 19.18 25.47
C ASN A 235 -36.32 20.12 24.24
N ASN A 236 -35.23 20.81 23.89
CA ASN A 236 -35.23 21.77 22.80
C ASN A 236 -35.18 21.01 21.46
N ILE A 237 -36.28 21.10 20.72
CA ILE A 237 -36.41 20.55 19.38
C ILE A 237 -36.68 21.70 18.39
N ARG A 238 -36.25 21.55 17.14
CA ARG A 238 -36.35 22.60 16.12
C ARG A 238 -37.27 22.15 14.99
N ALA A 239 -38.23 23.01 14.64
CA ALA A 239 -39.11 22.79 13.50
C ALA A 239 -38.31 22.51 12.21
N GLY A 240 -38.85 21.63 11.37
CA GLY A 240 -38.23 21.19 10.11
C GLY A 240 -37.17 20.09 10.25
N LYS A 241 -36.66 19.81 11.46
CA LYS A 241 -35.78 18.66 11.73
C LYS A 241 -36.57 17.38 11.96
N THR A 242 -35.89 16.25 11.93
CA THR A 242 -36.50 14.93 12.17
C THR A 242 -36.09 14.36 13.52
N LEU A 243 -37.02 13.65 14.16
CA LEU A 243 -36.81 12.86 15.36
C LEU A 243 -37.01 11.39 15.05
N LYS A 244 -36.11 10.57 15.58
CA LYS A 244 -36.24 9.11 15.64
C LYS A 244 -37.11 8.75 16.84
N ILE A 245 -38.34 8.31 16.59
CA ILE A 245 -39.26 7.85 17.62
C ILE A 245 -39.02 6.34 17.81
N PRO A 246 -38.62 5.89 19.01
CA PRO A 246 -38.46 4.46 19.28
C PRO A 246 -39.81 3.75 19.23
N THR A 247 -39.81 2.49 18.79
CA THR A 247 -40.98 1.60 18.83
C THR A 247 -40.59 0.28 19.49
N ASP A 248 -41.57 -0.46 20.00
CA ASP A 248 -41.34 -1.79 20.56
C ASP A 248 -41.19 -2.88 19.47
N GLU A 249 -41.57 -2.56 18.23
CA GLU A 249 -41.35 -3.44 17.08
C GLU A 249 -39.85 -3.57 16.76
N MET A 250 -39.41 -4.79 16.49
CA MET A 250 -38.08 -5.04 15.91
C MET A 250 -38.19 -5.20 14.40
N GLN A 251 -37.18 -4.72 13.68
CA GLN A 251 -37.03 -4.96 12.24
C GLN A 251 -35.72 -5.71 12.01
N THR A 252 -35.73 -6.63 11.05
CA THR A 252 -34.51 -7.26 10.55
C THR A 252 -33.78 -6.23 9.70
N LYS A 253 -32.58 -5.85 10.14
CA LYS A 253 -31.68 -5.04 9.33
C LYS A 253 -30.51 -5.93 8.92
N VAL A 254 -30.29 -6.02 7.61
CA VAL A 254 -29.07 -6.61 7.08
C VAL A 254 -27.93 -5.67 7.46
N ALA A 255 -27.08 -6.14 8.37
CA ALA A 255 -25.85 -5.46 8.72
C ALA A 255 -24.74 -6.06 7.86
N GLU A 256 -24.16 -5.23 7.02
CA GLU A 256 -22.98 -5.58 6.23
C GLU A 256 -21.75 -5.49 7.14
N ARG A 257 -21.09 -6.62 7.40
CA ARG A 257 -19.79 -6.64 8.08
C ARG A 257 -18.73 -7.12 7.10
N SER A 258 -17.65 -6.35 6.97
CA SER A 258 -16.46 -6.77 6.25
C SER A 258 -15.63 -7.78 7.05
N GLU A 259 -15.39 -8.97 6.52
CA GLU A 259 -14.43 -9.93 7.02
C GLU A 259 -13.13 -9.89 6.18
N PHE A 260 -11.99 -9.97 6.86
CA PHE A 260 -10.69 -10.11 6.21
C PHE A 260 -10.42 -11.59 5.94
N VAL A 261 -10.47 -11.98 4.66
CA VAL A 261 -10.19 -13.35 4.23
C VAL A 261 -8.83 -13.35 3.51
N PRO A 262 -7.75 -13.84 4.15
CA PRO A 262 -6.42 -13.79 3.56
C PRO A 262 -6.29 -14.75 2.38
N LEU A 263 -5.67 -14.28 1.31
CA LEU A 263 -5.18 -15.11 0.22
C LEU A 263 -3.93 -15.88 0.67
N LYS A 264 -3.70 -17.04 0.05
CA LYS A 264 -2.47 -17.81 0.27
C LYS A 264 -1.26 -16.99 -0.17
N MET A 265 -0.34 -16.75 0.76
CA MET A 265 0.96 -16.16 0.47
C MET A 265 1.86 -17.18 -0.25
N LEU A 266 2.50 -16.74 -1.32
CA LEU A 266 3.56 -17.43 -2.03
C LEU A 266 4.83 -16.58 -1.96
N SER A 267 5.99 -17.16 -2.23
CA SER A 267 7.29 -16.46 -2.11
C SER A 267 8.24 -16.84 -3.24
N ASP A 268 9.00 -15.87 -3.71
CA ASP A 268 10.25 -16.07 -4.46
C ASP A 268 11.41 -15.42 -3.68
N GLU A 269 12.63 -15.46 -4.24
CA GLU A 269 13.84 -14.94 -3.60
C GLU A 269 13.68 -13.49 -3.09
N ASN A 270 12.94 -12.66 -3.83
CA ASN A 270 12.91 -11.22 -3.62
C ASN A 270 11.53 -10.66 -3.22
N THR A 271 10.47 -11.47 -3.32
CA THR A 271 9.10 -11.02 -3.09
C THR A 271 8.22 -12.07 -2.40
N HIS A 272 7.23 -11.58 -1.67
CA HIS A 272 6.03 -12.36 -1.38
C HIS A 272 4.92 -11.94 -2.34
N TYR A 273 4.13 -12.90 -2.81
CA TYR A 273 3.10 -12.63 -3.78
C TYR A 273 1.83 -13.42 -3.54
N PHE A 274 0.73 -12.87 -4.02
CA PHE A 274 -0.61 -13.43 -3.91
C PHE A 274 -1.21 -13.52 -5.29
N LYS A 275 -1.93 -14.61 -5.54
CA LYS A 275 -2.64 -14.84 -6.78
C LYS A 275 -4.14 -14.93 -6.51
N SER A 276 -4.92 -14.21 -7.30
CA SER A 276 -6.36 -14.46 -7.43
C SER A 276 -6.60 -15.50 -8.52
N GLU A 277 -7.73 -16.19 -8.43
CA GLU A 277 -8.29 -16.93 -9.57
C GLU A 277 -8.62 -15.98 -10.73
#